data_AF-A0A930WPH6-F1
#
_entry.id   AF-A0A930WPH6-F1
#
_cell.length_a   1.000
_cell.length_b   1.000
_cell.length_c   1.000
_cell.angle_alpha   90.00
_cell.angle_beta   90.00
_cell.angle_gamma   90.00
#
_symmetry.space_group_name_H-M   'P 1'
#
loop_
_entity.id
_entity.type
_entity.pdbx_description
1 polymer ?
#
loop_
_entity_poly.entity_id
_entity_poly.type
_entity_poly.pdbx_seq_one_letter_code
_entity_poly.pdbx_strand_id
1 'polypeptide(L)'
;MKKKPILKEQMNRQYYYLFGLSTILMLLAFCLESPQSLLQGMITILISPSQLFTDYMQIASVGSTLLNVGIMLLINIYSYKKLEIPVNGTVIGSLGMLAGFSFFGKNLFNSIPFMLGVWIYAKVTKQNYRNYVIVGLFGSALGPLVSFLAFGGVLPSGFSILIAYVLGIFIGFILPQLSTQYLGFHQGFSLYNVGFTAGIVGMVVLGFLNAFGIEVETKALANTESPFILYGLLIGLCLILLATSFYLHVQKKEKYHFKLLLKLSGRLPSDFVEMTNLATVTFNMSIMGFILLGYVLINGGQLNGPIVGSIIGAMSFGAFGNQVKNTVPVLVGIMIGCYLTGVDVASTSA
;
A
#
# COMPACT_ATOMS: atom_id res chain seq x y z
N MET A 1 -24.86 14.75 25.09
CA MET A 1 -24.97 13.42 24.44
C MET A 1 -25.42 13.41 22.97
N LYS A 2 -25.40 14.53 22.20
CA LYS A 2 -25.81 14.57 20.77
C LYS A 2 -24.70 14.24 19.73
N LYS A 3 -23.46 13.93 20.13
CA LYS A 3 -22.32 13.78 19.19
C LYS A 3 -22.23 12.42 18.45
N LYS A 4 -22.80 11.34 19.00
CA LYS A 4 -22.71 9.99 18.39
C LYS A 4 -23.33 9.86 16.97
N PRO A 5 -24.53 10.38 16.67
CA PRO A 5 -25.11 10.23 15.33
C PRO A 5 -24.34 11.02 14.25
N ILE A 6 -23.88 12.23 14.57
CA ILE A 6 -23.14 13.11 13.64
C ILE A 6 -21.80 12.49 13.24
N LEU A 7 -21.08 11.89 14.20
CA LEU A 7 -19.82 11.19 13.94
C LEU A 7 -20.00 9.97 13.02
N LYS A 8 -21.09 9.21 13.20
CA LYS A 8 -21.39 8.03 12.37
C LYS A 8 -21.75 8.42 10.94
N GLU A 9 -22.49 9.51 10.76
CA GLU A 9 -22.85 10.05 9.46
C GLU A 9 -21.63 10.60 8.70
N GLN A 10 -20.75 11.33 9.38
CA GLN A 10 -19.50 11.82 8.81
C GLN A 10 -18.58 10.66 8.37
N MET A 11 -18.44 9.64 9.22
CA MET A 11 -17.67 8.45 8.92
C MET A 11 -18.23 7.72 7.68
N ASN A 12 -19.55 7.54 7.60
CA ASN A 12 -20.20 6.94 6.44
C ASN A 12 -19.92 7.73 5.15
N ARG A 13 -19.95 9.07 5.22
CA ARG A 13 -19.62 9.92 4.07
C ARG A 13 -18.17 9.74 3.60
N GLN A 14 -17.22 9.65 4.52
CA GLN A 14 -15.82 9.39 4.19
C GLN A 14 -15.64 8.04 3.49
N TYR A 15 -16.32 7.00 3.97
CA TYR A 15 -16.32 5.70 3.30
C TYR A 15 -16.91 5.74 1.88
N TYR A 16 -17.93 6.57 1.60
CA TYR A 16 -18.46 6.70 0.24
C TYR A 16 -17.43 7.23 -0.75
N TYR A 17 -16.57 8.18 -0.35
CA TYR A 17 -15.48 8.64 -1.22
C TYR A 17 -14.46 7.53 -1.51
N LEU A 18 -14.13 6.72 -0.50
CA LEU A 18 -13.22 5.59 -0.67
C LEU A 18 -13.82 4.51 -1.59
N PHE A 19 -15.10 4.17 -1.41
CA PHE A 19 -15.80 3.26 -2.33
C PHE A 19 -15.85 3.83 -3.75
N GLY A 20 -16.13 5.13 -3.90
CA GLY A 20 -16.11 5.82 -5.19
C GLY A 20 -14.77 5.69 -5.91
N LEU A 21 -13.65 5.86 -5.20
CA LEU A 21 -12.32 5.67 -5.76
C LEU A 21 -12.11 4.23 -6.28
N SER A 22 -12.46 3.23 -5.46
CA SER A 22 -12.39 1.81 -5.86
C SER A 22 -13.26 1.52 -7.09
N THR A 23 -14.49 2.04 -7.12
CA THR A 23 -15.39 1.88 -8.27
C THR A 23 -14.86 2.55 -9.53
N ILE A 24 -14.28 3.76 -9.43
CA ILE A 24 -13.67 4.46 -10.58
C ILE A 24 -12.54 3.63 -11.18
N LEU A 25 -11.67 3.04 -10.37
CA LEU A 25 -10.58 2.19 -10.86
C LEU A 25 -11.11 0.94 -11.58
N MET A 26 -12.14 0.30 -11.02
CA MET A 26 -12.78 -0.85 -11.65
C MET A 26 -13.46 -0.47 -12.97
N LEU A 27 -14.20 0.65 -13.03
CA LEU A 27 -14.81 1.14 -14.26
C LEU A 27 -13.75 1.46 -15.32
N LEU A 28 -12.64 2.09 -14.92
CA LEU A 28 -11.53 2.37 -15.83
C LEU A 28 -10.96 1.08 -16.41
N ALA A 29 -10.85 0.00 -15.62
CA ALA A 29 -10.44 -1.31 -16.13
C ALA A 29 -11.36 -1.82 -17.26
N PHE A 30 -12.68 -1.75 -17.06
CA PHE A 30 -13.67 -2.14 -18.08
C PHE A 30 -13.71 -1.20 -19.29
N CYS A 31 -13.24 0.05 -19.16
CA CYS A 31 -13.08 0.95 -20.30
C CYS A 31 -11.82 0.63 -21.13
N LEU A 32 -10.79 0.07 -20.51
CA LEU A 32 -9.53 -0.24 -21.18
C LEU A 32 -9.56 -1.60 -21.89
N GLU A 33 -10.25 -2.58 -21.31
CA GLU A 33 -10.20 -3.97 -21.76
C GLU A 33 -11.55 -4.67 -21.73
N SER A 34 -11.69 -5.70 -22.58
CA SER A 34 -12.90 -6.51 -22.62
C SER A 34 -13.09 -7.32 -21.32
N PRO A 35 -14.33 -7.62 -20.90
CA PRO A 35 -14.58 -8.43 -19.71
C PRO A 35 -13.89 -9.80 -19.71
N GLN A 36 -13.73 -10.41 -20.89
CA GLN A 36 -13.04 -11.70 -21.03
C GLN A 36 -11.53 -11.56 -20.77
N SER A 37 -10.89 -10.53 -21.35
CA SER A 37 -9.48 -10.22 -21.13
C SER A 37 -9.19 -9.92 -19.65
N LEU A 38 -10.07 -9.14 -19.01
CA LEU A 38 -9.97 -8.81 -17.59
C LEU A 38 -10.08 -10.07 -16.71
N LEU A 39 -11.01 -10.97 -17.01
CA LEU A 39 -11.16 -12.20 -16.24
C LEU A 39 -9.91 -13.08 -16.37
N GLN A 40 -9.39 -13.24 -17.60
CA GLN A 40 -8.19 -14.02 -17.84
C GLN A 40 -6.97 -13.41 -17.15
N GLY A 41 -6.80 -12.08 -17.24
CA GLY A 41 -5.71 -11.38 -16.57
C GLY A 41 -5.80 -11.44 -15.04
N MET A 42 -7.01 -11.39 -14.47
CA MET A 42 -7.22 -11.61 -13.03
C MET A 42 -6.80 -13.02 -12.59
N ILE A 43 -7.14 -14.05 -13.38
CA ILE A 43 -6.69 -15.44 -13.11
C ILE A 43 -5.16 -15.52 -13.15
N THR A 44 -4.54 -14.93 -14.17
CA THR A 44 -3.07 -14.86 -14.29
C THR A 44 -2.45 -14.18 -13.08
N ILE A 45 -2.98 -13.04 -12.64
CA ILE A 45 -2.49 -12.32 -11.44
C ILE A 45 -2.55 -13.23 -10.20
N LEU A 46 -3.70 -13.91 -9.97
CA LEU A 46 -3.91 -14.73 -8.77
C LEU A 46 -3.00 -15.95 -8.70
N ILE A 47 -2.67 -16.56 -9.83
CA ILE A 47 -1.90 -17.82 -9.93
C ILE A 47 -0.43 -17.56 -10.31
N SER A 48 -0.03 -16.30 -10.47
CA SER A 48 1.37 -15.95 -10.72
C SER A 48 2.22 -16.07 -9.44
N PRO A 49 3.49 -16.50 -9.54
CA PRO A 49 4.41 -16.59 -8.40
C PRO A 49 4.77 -15.23 -7.78
N SER A 50 4.43 -14.11 -8.43
CA SER A 50 4.47 -12.75 -7.87
C SER A 50 5.71 -12.46 -6.99
N GLN A 51 6.93 -12.71 -7.49
CA GLN A 51 8.18 -12.32 -6.82
C GLN A 51 8.23 -10.80 -6.55
N LEU A 52 9.04 -10.36 -5.59
CA LEU A 52 8.99 -9.04 -4.92
C LEU A 52 8.51 -7.83 -5.78
N PHE A 53 9.07 -7.65 -6.99
CA PHE A 53 8.77 -6.54 -7.90
C PHE A 53 7.99 -6.96 -9.16
N THR A 54 7.19 -8.03 -9.09
CA THR A 54 6.45 -8.51 -10.27
C THR A 54 5.32 -7.55 -10.64
N ASP A 55 5.49 -6.84 -11.75
CA ASP A 55 4.55 -5.89 -12.30
C ASP A 55 3.36 -6.60 -12.96
N TYR A 56 2.17 -6.44 -12.37
CA TYR A 56 0.94 -7.06 -12.88
C TYR A 56 0.51 -6.54 -14.24
N MET A 57 0.98 -5.35 -14.64
CA MET A 57 0.73 -4.84 -15.98
C MET A 57 1.55 -5.59 -17.03
N GLN A 58 2.72 -6.10 -16.65
CA GLN A 58 3.56 -6.92 -17.52
C GLN A 58 3.07 -8.37 -17.57
N ILE A 59 2.66 -8.98 -16.44
CA ILE A 59 2.18 -10.38 -16.46
C ILE A 59 0.79 -10.51 -17.08
N ALA A 60 -0.06 -9.51 -16.89
CA ALA A 60 -1.42 -9.51 -17.39
C ALA A 60 -1.64 -8.30 -18.30
N SER A 61 -2.08 -7.19 -17.73
CA SER A 61 -2.43 -5.99 -18.47
C SER A 61 -2.71 -4.81 -17.54
N VAL A 62 -2.79 -3.60 -18.09
CA VAL A 62 -3.12 -2.39 -17.32
C VAL A 62 -4.54 -2.49 -16.75
N GLY A 63 -5.52 -2.90 -17.55
CA GLY A 63 -6.91 -3.07 -17.11
C GLY A 63 -7.03 -4.10 -16.00
N SER A 64 -6.41 -5.28 -16.15
CA SER A 64 -6.46 -6.34 -15.13
C SER A 64 -5.79 -5.91 -13.82
N THR A 65 -4.71 -5.13 -13.91
CA THR A 65 -4.04 -4.56 -12.73
C THR A 65 -4.94 -3.56 -12.01
N LEU A 66 -5.58 -2.64 -12.73
CA LEU A 66 -6.52 -1.68 -12.14
C LEU A 66 -7.73 -2.37 -11.52
N LEU A 67 -8.21 -3.46 -12.13
CA LEU A 67 -9.28 -4.29 -11.58
C LEU A 67 -8.83 -4.96 -10.26
N ASN A 68 -7.61 -5.53 -10.21
CA ASN A 68 -7.04 -6.09 -8.99
C ASN A 68 -6.96 -5.04 -7.87
N VAL A 69 -6.41 -3.86 -8.16
CA VAL A 69 -6.32 -2.73 -7.22
C VAL A 69 -7.71 -2.33 -6.71
N GLY A 70 -8.68 -2.20 -7.63
CA GLY A 70 -10.06 -1.83 -7.32
C GLY A 70 -10.74 -2.83 -6.39
N ILE A 71 -10.63 -4.14 -6.67
CA ILE A 71 -11.20 -5.22 -5.86
C ILE A 71 -10.54 -5.29 -4.48
N MET A 72 -9.20 -5.19 -4.44
CA MET A 72 -8.45 -5.21 -3.19
C MET A 72 -8.87 -4.05 -2.28
N LEU A 73 -9.00 -2.84 -2.84
CA LEU A 73 -9.55 -1.69 -2.12
C LEU A 73 -10.99 -1.94 -1.67
N LEU A 74 -11.87 -2.40 -2.55
CA LEU A 74 -13.30 -2.62 -2.25
C LEU A 74 -13.49 -3.50 -1.01
N ILE A 75 -12.81 -4.64 -0.99
CA ILE A 75 -12.90 -5.63 0.10
C ILE A 75 -12.39 -5.04 1.42
N ASN A 76 -11.27 -4.32 1.38
CA ASN A 76 -10.67 -3.77 2.60
C ASN A 76 -11.42 -2.54 3.13
N ILE A 77 -11.95 -1.67 2.24
CA ILE A 77 -12.84 -0.57 2.61
C ILE A 77 -14.12 -1.12 3.26
N TYR A 78 -14.71 -2.17 2.68
CA TYR A 78 -15.87 -2.84 3.25
C TYR A 78 -15.57 -3.44 4.63
N SER A 79 -14.42 -4.12 4.78
CA SER A 79 -13.95 -4.65 6.06
C SER A 79 -13.85 -3.57 7.13
N TYR A 80 -13.20 -2.44 6.82
CA TYR A 80 -13.05 -1.32 7.75
C TYR A 80 -14.39 -0.68 8.12
N LYS A 81 -15.30 -0.50 7.15
CA LYS A 81 -16.66 0.01 7.42
C LYS A 81 -17.45 -0.94 8.31
N LYS A 82 -17.40 -2.25 8.05
CA LYS A 82 -18.08 -3.27 8.86
C LYS A 82 -17.54 -3.33 10.29
N LEU A 83 -16.24 -3.10 10.46
CA LEU A 83 -15.59 -2.99 11.76
C LEU A 83 -15.76 -1.59 12.40
N GLU A 84 -16.48 -0.68 11.75
CA GLU A 84 -16.74 0.71 12.15
C GLU A 84 -15.47 1.53 12.47
N ILE A 85 -14.37 1.28 11.75
CA ILE A 85 -13.08 1.97 11.98
C ILE A 85 -13.19 3.43 11.51
N PRO A 86 -12.78 4.43 12.31
CA PRO A 86 -12.79 5.82 11.86
C PRO A 86 -11.78 6.03 10.73
N VAL A 87 -12.15 6.81 9.71
CA VAL A 87 -11.22 7.17 8.63
C VAL A 87 -10.26 8.24 9.14
N ASN A 88 -9.12 7.79 9.65
CA ASN A 88 -8.01 8.63 10.12
C ASN A 88 -6.78 8.47 9.22
N GLY A 89 -5.66 9.10 9.58
CA GLY A 89 -4.42 9.06 8.82
C GLY A 89 -3.91 7.63 8.60
N THR A 90 -3.96 6.78 9.64
CA THR A 90 -3.51 5.38 9.52
C THR A 90 -4.39 4.59 8.54
N VAL A 91 -5.71 4.80 8.55
CA VAL A 91 -6.62 4.15 7.59
C VAL A 91 -6.32 4.58 6.16
N ILE A 92 -6.19 5.89 5.91
CA ILE A 92 -5.86 6.43 4.58
C ILE A 92 -4.51 5.89 4.10
N GLY A 93 -3.48 5.94 4.95
CA GLY A 93 -2.15 5.40 4.65
C GLY A 93 -2.17 3.91 4.35
N SER A 94 -2.90 3.12 5.15
CA SER A 94 -3.01 1.67 4.94
C SER A 94 -3.72 1.31 3.63
N LEU A 95 -4.83 1.97 3.30
CA LEU A 95 -5.56 1.72 2.05
C LEU A 95 -4.76 2.18 0.82
N GLY A 96 -4.04 3.30 0.92
CA GLY A 96 -3.14 3.74 -0.14
C GLY A 96 -1.97 2.79 -0.37
N MET A 97 -1.36 2.28 0.71
CA MET A 97 -0.31 1.27 0.61
C MET A 97 -0.82 -0.04 -0.01
N LEU A 98 -2.02 -0.47 0.40
CA LEU A 98 -2.71 -1.61 -0.22
C LEU A 98 -2.91 -1.39 -1.71
N ALA A 99 -3.45 -0.23 -2.10
CA ALA A 99 -3.67 0.10 -3.49
C ALA A 99 -2.36 0.07 -4.27
N GLY A 100 -1.31 0.69 -3.73
CA GLY A 100 -0.01 0.76 -4.36
C GLY A 100 0.61 -0.62 -4.57
N PHE A 101 0.65 -1.46 -3.53
CA PHE A 101 1.15 -2.82 -3.66
C PHE A 101 0.24 -3.71 -4.51
N SER A 102 -1.02 -3.35 -4.73
CA SER A 102 -1.88 -4.12 -5.64
C SER A 102 -1.54 -3.90 -7.13
N PHE A 103 -0.65 -2.94 -7.45
CA PHE A 103 -0.06 -2.83 -8.79
C PHE A 103 1.06 -3.86 -9.02
N PHE A 104 1.67 -4.39 -7.96
CA PHE A 104 2.79 -5.32 -8.07
C PHE A 104 2.85 -6.30 -6.89
N GLY A 105 2.86 -7.59 -7.17
CA GLY A 105 3.10 -8.61 -6.15
C GLY A 105 1.99 -8.85 -5.10
N LYS A 106 0.94 -8.01 -5.00
CA LYS A 106 -0.16 -8.21 -4.05
C LYS A 106 -1.52 -8.42 -4.70
N ASN A 107 -2.16 -9.55 -4.37
CA ASN A 107 -3.47 -9.91 -4.88
C ASN A 107 -4.34 -10.57 -3.78
N LEU A 108 -5.56 -10.96 -4.15
CA LEU A 108 -6.50 -11.53 -3.19
C LEU A 108 -6.01 -12.86 -2.60
N PHE A 109 -5.48 -13.76 -3.44
CA PHE A 109 -4.99 -15.07 -3.02
C PHE A 109 -3.90 -14.95 -1.97
N ASN A 110 -2.91 -14.09 -2.20
CA ASN A 110 -1.74 -14.00 -1.34
C ASN A 110 -1.94 -13.12 -0.09
N SER A 111 -3.00 -12.32 -0.04
CA SER A 111 -3.30 -11.44 1.11
C SER A 111 -4.16 -12.10 2.19
N ILE A 112 -5.00 -13.08 1.83
CA ILE A 112 -5.92 -13.76 2.75
C ILE A 112 -5.20 -14.42 3.95
N PRO A 113 -4.09 -15.16 3.79
CA PRO A 113 -3.44 -15.86 4.90
C PRO A 113 -3.05 -14.93 6.06
N PHE A 114 -2.52 -13.74 5.75
CA PHE A 114 -2.10 -12.77 6.77
C PHE A 114 -3.29 -12.25 7.57
N MET A 115 -4.41 -11.96 6.91
CA MET A 115 -5.64 -11.50 7.58
C MET A 115 -6.21 -12.60 8.48
N LEU A 116 -6.17 -13.86 8.03
CA LEU A 116 -6.57 -15.01 8.84
C LEU A 116 -5.66 -15.19 10.06
N GLY A 117 -4.34 -15.06 9.88
CA GLY A 117 -3.37 -15.11 10.98
C GLY A 117 -3.63 -14.07 12.07
N VAL A 118 -3.85 -12.82 11.67
CA VAL A 118 -4.19 -11.74 12.61
C VAL A 118 -5.55 -11.98 13.29
N TRP A 119 -6.52 -12.54 12.57
CA TRP A 119 -7.80 -12.91 13.16
C TRP A 119 -7.65 -14.01 14.22
N ILE A 120 -6.83 -15.03 13.97
CA ILE A 120 -6.49 -16.07 14.95
C ILE A 120 -5.78 -15.44 16.15
N TYR A 121 -4.82 -14.52 15.94
CA TYR A 121 -4.14 -13.80 17.01
C TYR A 121 -5.14 -13.07 17.92
N ALA A 122 -6.09 -12.33 17.34
CA ALA A 122 -7.11 -11.62 18.09
C ALA A 122 -8.00 -12.59 18.90
N LYS A 123 -8.32 -13.77 18.35
CA LYS A 123 -9.09 -14.80 19.04
C LYS A 123 -8.32 -15.42 20.22
N VAL A 124 -7.06 -15.81 20.00
CA VAL A 124 -6.20 -16.43 21.02
C VAL A 124 -5.93 -15.46 22.17
N THR A 125 -5.66 -14.19 21.86
CA THR A 125 -5.42 -13.14 22.86
C THR A 125 -6.70 -12.56 23.47
N LYS A 126 -7.89 -13.02 23.04
CA LYS A 126 -9.21 -12.54 23.47
C LYS A 126 -9.39 -11.01 23.29
N GLN A 127 -8.78 -10.46 22.24
CA GLN A 127 -8.85 -9.05 21.89
C GLN A 127 -9.81 -8.82 20.72
N ASN A 128 -10.21 -7.56 20.51
CA ASN A 128 -11.05 -7.21 19.36
C ASN A 128 -10.22 -7.17 18.07
N TYR A 129 -10.62 -7.95 17.06
CA TYR A 129 -9.97 -7.97 15.73
C TYR A 129 -9.87 -6.58 15.08
N ARG A 130 -10.82 -5.69 15.38
CA ARG A 130 -10.80 -4.28 14.95
C ARG A 130 -9.47 -3.58 15.24
N ASN A 131 -8.80 -3.93 16.34
CA ASN A 131 -7.56 -3.28 16.76
C ASN A 131 -6.35 -3.71 15.91
N TYR A 132 -6.46 -4.84 15.19
CA TYR A 132 -5.33 -5.46 14.50
C TYR A 132 -5.54 -5.59 12.98
N VAL A 133 -6.73 -5.32 12.44
CA VAL A 133 -7.01 -5.48 11.01
C VAL A 133 -6.01 -4.70 10.12
N ILE A 134 -5.57 -3.52 10.57
CA ILE A 134 -4.55 -2.71 9.88
C ILE A 134 -3.20 -3.44 9.85
N VAL A 135 -2.85 -4.14 10.93
CA VAL A 135 -1.62 -4.95 11.01
C VAL A 135 -1.65 -6.07 9.96
N GLY A 136 -2.79 -6.74 9.78
CA GLY A 136 -2.94 -7.79 8.75
C GLY A 136 -2.81 -7.24 7.33
N LEU A 137 -3.36 -6.05 7.10
CA LEU A 137 -3.28 -5.38 5.81
C LEU A 137 -1.84 -4.94 5.47
N PHE A 138 -1.08 -4.45 6.45
CA PHE A 138 0.36 -4.21 6.26
C PHE A 138 1.17 -5.50 6.21
N GLY A 139 0.81 -6.53 6.96
CA GLY A 139 1.48 -7.82 6.97
C GLY A 139 1.44 -8.54 5.62
N SER A 140 0.34 -8.37 4.89
CA SER A 140 0.24 -8.83 3.50
C SER A 140 1.14 -8.09 2.50
N ALA A 141 2.03 -7.19 2.97
CA ALA A 141 3.22 -6.80 2.20
C ALA A 141 4.13 -8.00 1.88
N LEU A 142 4.08 -9.07 2.68
CA LEU A 142 4.73 -10.35 2.40
C LEU A 142 3.86 -11.27 1.52
N GLY A 143 2.80 -10.76 0.88
CA GLY A 143 2.01 -11.48 -0.12
C GLY A 143 2.85 -12.18 -1.20
N PRO A 144 3.85 -11.52 -1.82
CA PRO A 144 4.79 -12.14 -2.76
C PRO A 144 5.36 -13.49 -2.32
N LEU A 145 5.71 -13.63 -1.04
CA LEU A 145 6.22 -14.88 -0.46
C LEU A 145 5.21 -16.03 -0.57
N VAL A 146 3.93 -15.75 -0.29
CA VAL A 146 2.86 -16.76 -0.37
C VAL A 146 2.66 -17.21 -1.81
N SER A 147 2.60 -16.27 -2.76
CA SER A 147 2.49 -16.59 -4.19
C SER A 147 3.71 -17.39 -4.70
N PHE A 148 4.92 -16.99 -4.29
CA PHE A 148 6.16 -17.65 -4.69
C PHE A 148 6.21 -19.09 -4.21
N LEU A 149 5.87 -19.34 -2.94
CA LEU A 149 5.84 -20.70 -2.40
C LEU A 149 4.72 -21.55 -3.00
N ALA A 150 3.56 -20.94 -3.30
CA ALA A 150 2.42 -21.65 -3.87
C ALA A 150 2.61 -22.05 -5.34
N PHE A 151 3.14 -21.13 -6.16
CA PHE A 151 3.14 -21.23 -7.62
C PHE A 151 4.53 -21.18 -8.27
N GLY A 152 5.60 -20.94 -7.50
CA GLY A 152 6.97 -20.85 -8.01
C GLY A 152 7.64 -22.19 -8.32
N GLY A 153 6.98 -23.32 -8.07
CA GLY A 153 7.54 -24.65 -8.34
C GLY A 153 8.65 -25.10 -7.38
N VAL A 154 8.87 -24.36 -6.29
CA VAL A 154 9.95 -24.61 -5.31
C VAL A 154 9.58 -25.61 -4.21
N LEU A 155 8.30 -25.98 -4.10
CA LEU A 155 7.77 -26.94 -3.13
C LEU A 155 7.07 -28.11 -3.84
N PRO A 156 6.90 -29.26 -3.16
CA PRO A 156 6.12 -30.39 -3.71
C PRO A 156 4.73 -29.94 -4.16
N SER A 157 4.38 -30.24 -5.42
CA SER A 157 3.20 -29.69 -6.12
C SER A 157 1.86 -29.91 -5.42
N GLY A 158 1.71 -31.02 -4.68
CA GLY A 158 0.48 -31.31 -3.93
C GLY A 158 0.30 -30.50 -2.64
N PHE A 159 1.38 -29.92 -2.10
CA PHE A 159 1.38 -29.26 -0.78
C PHE A 159 1.80 -27.80 -0.82
N SER A 160 2.25 -27.28 -1.97
CA SER A 160 2.79 -25.91 -2.11
C SER A 160 1.84 -24.83 -1.58
N ILE A 161 0.56 -24.86 -2.00
CA ILE A 161 -0.47 -23.91 -1.57
C ILE A 161 -0.72 -24.02 -0.06
N LEU A 162 -0.81 -25.25 0.47
CA LEU A 162 -1.05 -25.48 1.89
C LEU A 162 0.10 -24.92 2.74
N ILE A 163 1.34 -25.23 2.38
CA ILE A 163 2.54 -24.76 3.06
C ILE A 163 2.61 -23.22 3.00
N ALA A 164 2.37 -22.63 1.83
CA ALA A 164 2.34 -21.19 1.65
C ALA A 164 1.29 -20.51 2.54
N TYR A 165 0.08 -21.08 2.63
CA TYR A 165 -0.99 -20.55 3.48
C TYR A 165 -0.68 -20.72 4.97
N VAL A 166 -0.16 -21.87 5.39
CA VAL A 166 0.25 -22.11 6.79
C VAL A 166 1.30 -21.09 7.20
N LEU A 167 2.31 -20.85 6.36
CA LEU A 167 3.34 -19.86 6.64
C LEU A 167 2.77 -18.43 6.67
N GLY A 168 1.93 -18.05 5.71
CA GLY A 168 1.29 -16.73 5.68
C GLY A 168 0.38 -16.49 6.90
N ILE A 169 -0.36 -17.51 7.34
CA ILE A 169 -1.16 -17.48 8.58
C ILE A 169 -0.26 -17.33 9.80
N PHE A 170 0.83 -18.10 9.88
CA PHE A 170 1.78 -18.01 10.99
C PHE A 170 2.41 -16.62 11.07
N ILE A 171 2.86 -16.05 9.96
CA ILE A 171 3.40 -14.69 9.89
C ILE A 171 2.34 -13.68 10.33
N GLY A 172 1.12 -13.78 9.79
CA GLY A 172 0.00 -12.93 10.22
C GLY A 172 -0.27 -13.01 11.72
N PHE A 173 -0.14 -14.19 12.32
CA PHE A 173 -0.36 -14.40 13.75
C PHE A 173 0.71 -13.72 14.63
N ILE A 174 1.98 -13.77 14.25
CA ILE A 174 3.07 -13.20 15.07
C ILE A 174 3.25 -11.68 14.90
N LEU A 175 2.83 -11.13 13.76
CA LEU A 175 3.06 -9.73 13.40
C LEU A 175 2.53 -8.70 14.40
N PRO A 176 1.30 -8.82 14.97
CA PRO A 176 0.81 -7.88 15.97
C PRO A 176 1.77 -7.71 17.14
N GLN A 177 2.24 -8.82 17.73
CA GLN A 177 3.13 -8.78 18.89
C GLN A 177 4.51 -8.24 18.52
N LEU A 178 5.07 -8.68 17.39
CA LEU A 178 6.38 -8.20 16.94
C LEU A 178 6.37 -6.71 16.63
N SER A 179 5.30 -6.21 16.01
CA SER A 179 5.19 -4.78 15.65
C SER A 179 5.18 -3.87 16.87
N THR A 180 4.66 -4.32 18.01
CA THR A 180 4.74 -3.58 19.27
C THR A 180 6.18 -3.50 19.79
N GLN A 181 6.97 -4.57 19.67
CA GLN A 181 8.36 -4.60 20.11
C GLN A 181 9.26 -3.73 19.22
N TYR A 182 9.08 -3.81 17.89
CA TYR A 182 9.87 -3.01 16.96
C TYR A 182 9.59 -1.51 17.03
N LEU A 183 8.37 -1.11 17.43
CA LEU A 183 8.06 0.30 17.68
C LEU A 183 9.00 0.89 18.74
N GLY A 184 9.32 0.11 19.79
CA GLY A 184 10.31 0.49 20.80
C GLY A 184 11.73 0.53 20.25
N PHE A 185 12.11 -0.47 19.44
CA PHE A 185 13.45 -0.56 18.82
C PHE A 185 13.79 0.67 17.97
N HIS A 186 12.91 1.07 17.05
CA HIS A 186 13.15 2.23 16.19
C HIS A 186 12.59 3.54 16.79
N GLN A 187 12.11 3.51 18.04
CA GLN A 187 11.59 4.65 18.80
C GLN A 187 10.56 5.52 18.06
N GLY A 188 9.76 4.96 17.15
CA GLY A 188 8.81 5.72 16.33
C GLY A 188 9.39 6.49 15.12
N PHE A 189 10.69 6.36 14.80
CA PHE A 189 11.30 6.97 13.61
C PHE A 189 10.94 6.27 12.29
N SER A 190 10.54 5.00 12.32
CA SER A 190 9.93 4.33 11.17
C SER A 190 8.41 4.55 11.18
N LEU A 191 7.92 5.33 10.23
CA LEU A 191 6.48 5.52 10.00
C LEU A 191 5.77 4.22 9.60
N TYR A 192 6.50 3.33 8.94
CA TYR A 192 6.03 2.06 8.42
C TYR A 192 6.29 0.94 9.43
N ASN A 193 6.05 1.12 10.74
CA ASN A 193 6.41 0.14 11.78
C ASN A 193 6.03 -1.32 11.46
N VAL A 194 4.77 -1.56 11.04
CA VAL A 194 4.34 -2.92 10.66
C VAL A 194 5.04 -3.41 9.40
N GLY A 195 5.26 -2.53 8.41
CA GLY A 195 6.02 -2.85 7.21
C GLY A 195 7.49 -3.17 7.51
N PHE A 196 8.13 -2.40 8.39
CA PHE A 196 9.48 -2.67 8.90
C PHE A 196 9.54 -4.04 9.59
N THR A 197 8.57 -4.31 10.48
CA THR A 197 8.45 -5.61 11.15
C THR A 197 8.30 -6.75 10.16
N ALA A 198 7.42 -6.59 9.16
CA ALA A 198 7.25 -7.56 8.08
C ALA A 198 8.54 -7.73 7.26
N GLY A 199 9.29 -6.66 7.01
CA GLY A 199 10.61 -6.73 6.38
C GLY A 199 11.62 -7.57 7.18
N ILE A 200 11.69 -7.38 8.50
CA ILE A 200 12.55 -8.22 9.36
C ILE A 200 12.12 -9.69 9.31
N VAL A 201 10.81 -9.96 9.42
CA VAL A 201 10.29 -11.34 9.31
C VAL A 201 10.60 -11.92 7.93
N GLY A 202 10.45 -11.14 6.86
CA GLY A 202 10.79 -11.53 5.49
C GLY A 202 12.26 -11.90 5.33
N MET A 203 13.18 -11.13 5.91
CA MET A 203 14.61 -11.46 5.90
C MET A 203 14.91 -12.77 6.62
N VAL A 204 14.26 -13.03 7.76
CA VAL A 204 14.40 -14.30 8.49
C VAL A 204 13.89 -15.47 7.64
N VAL A 205 12.71 -15.32 7.02
CA VAL A 205 12.15 -16.35 6.14
C VAL A 205 13.05 -16.60 4.93
N LEU A 206 13.56 -15.54 4.29
CA LEU A 206 14.49 -15.64 3.17
C LEU A 206 15.77 -16.40 3.59
N GLY A 207 16.30 -16.13 4.79
CA GLY A 207 17.42 -16.88 5.35
C GLY A 207 17.13 -18.38 5.49
N PHE A 208 15.94 -18.75 5.95
CA PHE A 208 15.52 -20.16 5.98
C PHE A 208 15.39 -20.77 4.59
N LEU A 209 14.78 -20.07 3.63
CA LEU A 209 14.66 -20.55 2.25
C LEU A 209 16.03 -20.84 1.64
N ASN A 210 16.98 -19.91 1.80
CA ASN A 210 18.36 -20.10 1.34
C ASN A 210 19.03 -21.30 2.02
N ALA A 211 18.80 -21.52 3.31
CA ALA A 211 19.35 -22.68 4.04
C ALA A 211 18.80 -24.02 3.53
N PHE A 212 17.59 -24.03 2.96
CA PHE A 212 17.01 -25.20 2.27
C PHE A 212 17.36 -25.29 0.79
N GLY A 213 18.24 -24.40 0.28
CA GLY A 213 18.62 -24.36 -1.14
C GLY A 213 17.55 -23.80 -2.07
N ILE A 214 16.56 -23.08 -1.53
CA ILE A 214 15.52 -22.40 -2.31
C ILE A 214 15.99 -20.98 -2.59
N GLU A 215 16.48 -20.74 -3.80
CA GLU A 215 16.91 -19.41 -4.24
C GLU A 215 15.70 -18.57 -4.67
N VAL A 216 15.57 -17.37 -4.09
CA VAL A 216 14.60 -16.37 -4.51
C VAL A 216 15.29 -15.44 -5.48
N GLU A 217 15.09 -15.65 -6.78
CA GLU A 217 15.62 -14.73 -7.80
C GLU A 217 15.00 -13.34 -7.62
N THR A 218 15.84 -12.30 -7.59
CA THR A 218 15.42 -10.90 -7.54
C THR A 218 15.23 -10.33 -8.95
N LYS A 219 14.59 -11.08 -9.85
CA LYS A 219 14.29 -10.55 -11.20
C LYS A 219 13.11 -9.59 -11.11
N ALA A 220 13.39 -8.29 -11.25
CA ALA A 220 12.35 -7.30 -11.45
C ALA A 220 11.70 -7.52 -12.82
N LEU A 221 10.54 -8.16 -12.83
CA LEU A 221 9.64 -8.15 -13.97
C LEU A 221 8.90 -6.82 -13.93
N ALA A 222 9.51 -5.79 -14.52
CA ALA A 222 8.91 -4.48 -14.68
C ALA A 222 8.77 -4.12 -16.16
N ASN A 223 7.68 -3.44 -16.51
CA ASN A 223 7.49 -2.95 -17.87
C ASN A 223 8.55 -1.90 -18.22
N THR A 224 9.16 -2.03 -19.40
CA THR A 224 10.21 -1.14 -19.93
C THR A 224 9.65 0.03 -20.75
N GLU A 225 8.35 0.08 -20.93
CA GLU A 225 7.64 1.23 -21.49
C GLU A 225 6.58 1.70 -20.51
N SER A 226 6.43 3.02 -20.36
CA SER A 226 5.44 3.61 -19.46
C SER A 226 4.12 3.85 -20.19
N PRO A 227 3.03 3.12 -19.86
CA PRO A 227 1.73 3.41 -20.43
C PRO A 227 1.29 4.83 -20.06
N PHE A 228 0.90 5.65 -21.05
CA PHE A 228 0.46 7.03 -20.84
C PHE A 228 -0.67 7.16 -19.80
N ILE A 229 -1.52 6.15 -19.71
CA ILE A 229 -2.61 6.07 -18.75
C ILE A 229 -2.13 6.12 -17.28
N LEU A 230 -0.91 5.68 -16.97
CA LEU A 230 -0.35 5.75 -15.61
C LEU A 230 -0.05 7.19 -15.19
N TYR A 231 0.46 8.02 -16.11
CA TYR A 231 0.64 9.44 -15.86
C TYR A 231 -0.71 10.12 -15.65
N GLY A 232 -1.69 9.83 -16.51
CA GLY A 232 -3.06 10.32 -16.39
C GLY A 232 -3.71 9.93 -15.06
N LEU A 233 -3.49 8.69 -14.61
CA LEU A 233 -3.98 8.19 -13.33
C LEU A 233 -3.37 8.94 -12.15
N LEU A 234 -2.04 9.07 -12.08
CA LEU A 234 -1.34 9.74 -10.98
C LEU A 234 -1.67 11.24 -10.92
N ILE A 235 -1.63 11.93 -12.07
CA ILE A 235 -2.00 13.34 -12.17
C ILE A 235 -3.48 13.51 -11.79
N GLY A 236 -4.36 12.66 -12.32
CA GLY A 236 -5.79 12.67 -12.00
C GLY A 236 -6.05 12.48 -10.51
N LEU A 237 -5.39 11.52 -9.85
CA LEU A 237 -5.46 11.33 -8.40
C LEU A 237 -4.99 12.56 -7.62
N CYS A 238 -3.86 13.16 -8.00
CA CYS A 238 -3.35 14.37 -7.36
C CYS A 238 -4.32 15.55 -7.53
N LEU A 239 -4.93 15.71 -8.70
CA LEU A 239 -5.94 16.74 -8.97
C LEU A 239 -7.25 16.50 -8.20
N ILE A 240 -7.71 15.25 -8.08
CA ILE A 240 -8.88 14.90 -7.27
C ILE A 240 -8.62 15.24 -5.79
N LEU A 241 -7.43 14.94 -5.26
CA LEU A 241 -7.05 15.30 -3.90
C LEU A 241 -6.98 16.82 -3.71
N LEU A 242 -6.44 17.54 -4.69
CA LEU A 242 -6.38 19.01 -4.66
C LEU A 242 -7.78 19.64 -4.72
N ALA A 243 -8.65 19.13 -5.59
CA ALA A 243 -10.04 19.57 -5.68
C ALA A 243 -10.81 19.27 -4.39
N THR A 244 -10.58 18.09 -3.78
CA THR A 244 -11.15 17.71 -2.49
C THR A 244 -10.69 18.66 -1.38
N SER A 245 -9.40 18.97 -1.34
CA SER A 245 -8.83 19.96 -0.41
C SER A 245 -9.52 21.32 -0.54
N PHE A 246 -9.64 21.83 -1.77
CA PHE A 246 -10.28 23.12 -2.03
C PHE A 246 -11.76 23.11 -1.66
N TYR A 247 -12.48 22.03 -2.00
CA TYR A 247 -13.88 21.84 -1.61
C TYR A 247 -14.06 21.88 -0.09
N LEU A 248 -13.24 21.14 0.67
CA LEU A 248 -13.30 21.14 2.13
C LEU A 248 -12.97 22.52 2.72
N HIS A 249 -12.01 23.22 2.13
CA HIS A 249 -11.67 24.57 2.54
C HIS A 249 -12.83 25.56 2.32
N VAL A 250 -13.42 25.57 1.12
CA VAL A 250 -14.46 26.56 0.74
C VAL A 250 -15.82 26.19 1.31
N GLN A 251 -16.28 24.96 1.08
CA GLN A 251 -17.65 24.53 1.40
C GLN A 251 -17.81 24.09 2.85
N LYS A 252 -16.77 23.47 3.43
CA LYS A 252 -16.78 23.04 4.84
C LYS A 252 -16.06 24.02 5.77
N LYS A 253 -15.47 25.10 5.23
CA LYS A 253 -14.76 26.15 5.99
C LYS A 253 -13.59 25.60 6.81
N GLU A 254 -12.99 24.49 6.38
CA GLU A 254 -11.80 23.94 7.03
C GLU A 254 -10.58 24.84 6.76
N LYS A 255 -9.95 25.38 7.80
CA LYS A 255 -8.77 26.24 7.63
C LYS A 255 -7.55 25.42 7.24
N TYR A 256 -6.76 25.94 6.30
CA TYR A 256 -5.47 25.34 5.98
C TYR A 256 -4.47 25.53 7.12
N HIS A 257 -3.99 24.41 7.65
CA HIS A 257 -2.97 24.35 8.69
C HIS A 257 -1.63 23.87 8.11
N PHE A 258 -1.34 24.16 6.84
CA PHE A 258 -0.16 23.61 6.15
C PHE A 258 1.17 24.02 6.80
N LYS A 259 1.27 25.26 7.32
CA LYS A 259 2.45 25.69 8.10
C LYS A 259 2.66 24.87 9.38
N LEU A 260 1.56 24.46 10.03
CA LEU A 260 1.62 23.60 11.21
C LEU A 260 2.03 22.19 10.79
N LEU A 261 1.42 21.63 9.73
CA LEU A 261 1.78 20.33 9.17
C LEU A 261 3.29 20.26 8.91
N LEU A 262 3.85 21.26 8.21
CA LEU A 262 5.28 21.44 7.94
C LEU A 262 6.19 21.62 9.16
N LYS A 263 5.65 21.68 10.38
CA LYS A 263 6.41 21.70 11.63
C LYS A 263 6.29 20.41 12.43
N LEU A 264 5.32 19.55 12.11
CA LEU A 264 5.17 18.25 12.75
C LEU A 264 6.37 17.37 12.39
N SER A 265 6.85 16.58 13.33
CA SER A 265 8.06 15.76 13.13
C SER A 265 7.82 14.58 12.19
N GLY A 266 6.58 14.07 12.13
CA GLY A 266 6.30 12.79 11.46
C GLY A 266 6.74 11.57 12.29
N ARG A 267 7.06 11.72 13.58
CA ARG A 267 7.41 10.58 14.46
C ARG A 267 6.13 9.90 14.97
N LEU A 268 6.07 8.57 14.94
CA LEU A 268 4.86 7.83 15.34
C LEU A 268 4.46 8.05 16.81
N PRO A 269 3.15 8.09 17.10
CA PRO A 269 2.02 8.16 16.16
C PRO A 269 1.85 9.59 15.59
N SER A 270 1.73 9.72 14.27
CA SER A 270 1.69 11.02 13.58
C SER A 270 0.46 11.17 12.67
N ASP A 271 -0.73 11.08 13.24
CA ASP A 271 -1.98 11.22 12.49
C ASP A 271 -2.26 12.68 12.10
N PHE A 272 -1.96 13.03 10.85
CA PHE A 272 -2.15 14.41 10.38
C PHE A 272 -3.62 14.77 10.18
N VAL A 273 -4.51 13.80 10.01
CA VAL A 273 -5.96 14.07 9.93
C VAL A 273 -6.46 14.58 11.27
N GLU A 274 -6.01 13.95 12.37
CA GLU A 274 -6.37 14.37 13.73
C GLU A 274 -5.62 15.63 14.18
N MET A 275 -4.33 15.75 13.85
CA MET A 275 -3.50 16.90 14.25
C MET A 275 -3.81 18.19 13.46
N THR A 276 -4.40 18.06 12.27
CA THR A 276 -4.77 19.22 11.42
C THR A 276 -6.23 19.16 11.01
N ASN A 277 -6.51 18.74 9.77
CA ASN A 277 -7.83 18.45 9.21
C ASN A 277 -7.68 17.82 7.83
N LEU A 278 -8.79 17.36 7.26
CA LEU A 278 -8.79 16.65 5.98
C LEU A 278 -8.45 17.57 4.80
N ALA A 279 -8.84 18.84 4.82
CA ALA A 279 -8.44 19.81 3.80
C ALA A 279 -6.90 19.94 3.71
N THR A 280 -6.23 20.16 4.85
CA THR A 280 -4.77 20.29 4.90
C THR A 280 -4.05 19.00 4.51
N VAL A 281 -4.59 17.85 4.92
CA VAL A 281 -4.00 16.54 4.62
C VAL A 281 -4.10 16.20 3.14
N THR A 282 -5.29 16.35 2.53
CA THR A 282 -5.47 16.06 1.10
C THR A 282 -4.65 17.00 0.22
N PHE A 283 -4.45 18.25 0.64
CA PHE A 283 -3.49 19.17 0.03
C PHE A 283 -2.05 18.63 0.09
N ASN A 284 -1.59 18.21 1.28
CA ASN A 284 -0.26 17.64 1.48
C ASN A 284 -0.06 16.38 0.63
N MET A 285 -1.03 15.45 0.63
CA MET A 285 -0.98 14.23 -0.19
C MET A 285 -0.88 14.54 -1.68
N SER A 286 -1.62 15.55 -2.18
CA SER A 286 -1.55 15.99 -3.58
C SER A 286 -0.16 16.53 -3.95
N ILE A 287 0.39 17.44 -3.12
CA ILE A 287 1.75 17.98 -3.32
C ILE A 287 2.79 16.86 -3.31
N MET A 288 2.68 15.94 -2.34
CA MET A 288 3.55 14.77 -2.23
C MET A 288 3.52 13.92 -3.50
N GLY A 289 2.33 13.66 -4.06
CA GLY A 289 2.18 12.94 -5.32
C GLY A 289 2.87 13.62 -6.49
N PHE A 290 2.71 14.94 -6.65
CA PHE A 290 3.40 15.71 -7.70
C PHE A 290 4.92 15.71 -7.53
N ILE A 291 5.43 15.84 -6.29
CA ILE A 291 6.86 15.79 -6.01
C ILE A 291 7.44 14.41 -6.35
N LEU A 292 6.77 13.33 -5.96
CA LEU A 292 7.23 11.97 -6.23
C LEU A 292 7.18 11.63 -7.72
N LEU A 293 6.13 12.04 -8.42
CA LEU A 293 6.05 11.89 -9.89
C LEU A 293 7.14 12.71 -10.58
N GLY A 294 7.33 13.97 -10.16
CA GLY A 294 8.39 14.84 -10.68
C GLY A 294 9.79 14.25 -10.44
N TYR A 295 10.02 13.64 -9.27
CA TYR A 295 11.28 12.97 -8.96
C TYR A 295 11.58 11.84 -9.94
N VAL A 296 10.61 10.98 -10.24
CA VAL A 296 10.78 9.90 -11.22
C VAL A 296 11.11 10.47 -12.60
N LEU A 297 10.35 11.48 -13.05
CA LEU A 297 10.53 12.11 -14.36
C LEU A 297 11.89 12.81 -14.51
N ILE A 298 12.34 13.54 -13.50
CA ILE A 298 13.63 14.26 -13.52
C ILE A 298 14.81 13.29 -13.66
N ASN A 299 14.69 12.11 -13.06
CA ASN A 299 15.73 11.08 -13.11
C ASN A 299 15.60 10.15 -14.33
N GLY A 300 14.69 10.44 -15.27
CA GLY A 300 14.47 9.60 -16.46
C GLY A 300 13.84 8.24 -16.16
N GLY A 301 13.25 8.08 -14.97
CA GLY A 301 12.58 6.84 -14.56
C GLY A 301 11.28 6.61 -15.33
N GLN A 302 10.92 5.34 -15.48
CA GLN A 302 9.74 4.90 -16.20
C GLN A 302 8.62 4.49 -15.25
N LEU A 303 7.38 4.91 -15.50
CA LEU A 303 6.24 4.45 -14.72
C LEU A 303 5.90 2.99 -15.05
N ASN A 304 5.99 2.15 -14.04
CA ASN A 304 5.57 0.76 -14.02
C ASN A 304 4.83 0.46 -12.69
N GLY A 305 4.41 -0.79 -12.49
CA GLY A 305 3.58 -1.18 -11.34
C GLY A 305 4.23 -0.85 -10.00
N PRO A 306 5.48 -1.29 -9.76
CA PRO A 306 6.28 -0.94 -8.58
C PRO A 306 6.40 0.57 -8.33
N ILE A 307 6.70 1.37 -9.36
CA ILE A 307 6.88 2.81 -9.20
C ILE A 307 5.56 3.51 -8.90
N VAL A 308 4.50 3.25 -9.68
CA VAL A 308 3.16 3.80 -9.42
C VAL A 308 2.69 3.43 -8.03
N GLY A 309 2.90 2.16 -7.64
CA GLY A 309 2.54 1.68 -6.33
C GLY A 309 3.30 2.38 -5.20
N SER A 310 4.59 2.62 -5.39
CA SER A 310 5.44 3.34 -4.43
C SER A 310 5.02 4.81 -4.28
N ILE A 311 4.67 5.48 -5.39
CA ILE A 311 4.14 6.85 -5.38
C ILE A 311 2.82 6.90 -4.58
N ILE A 312 1.86 6.02 -4.91
CA ILE A 312 0.55 5.96 -4.24
C ILE A 312 0.71 5.63 -2.75
N GLY A 313 1.59 4.69 -2.40
CA GLY A 313 1.90 4.34 -1.02
C GLY A 313 2.47 5.53 -0.25
N ALA A 314 3.56 6.13 -0.74
CA ALA A 314 4.24 7.24 -0.08
C ALA A 314 3.38 8.51 0.02
N MET A 315 2.61 8.84 -1.04
CA MET A 315 1.70 9.99 -1.01
C MET A 315 0.55 9.76 -0.01
N SER A 316 0.08 8.53 0.16
CA SER A 316 -1.03 8.22 1.06
C SER A 316 -0.62 8.29 2.53
N PHE A 317 0.64 7.99 2.84
CA PHE A 317 1.25 8.32 4.13
C PHE A 317 1.40 9.83 4.34
N GLY A 318 1.08 10.67 3.35
CA GLY A 318 0.86 12.10 3.53
C GLY A 318 -0.28 12.44 4.51
N ALA A 319 -1.14 11.47 4.83
CA ALA A 319 -2.11 11.54 5.91
C ALA A 319 -1.57 11.08 7.27
N PHE A 320 -0.43 10.40 7.28
CA PHE A 320 0.17 9.75 8.45
C PHE A 320 1.69 9.95 8.48
N GLY A 321 2.12 11.18 8.76
CA GLY A 321 3.51 11.51 9.06
C GLY A 321 4.39 11.92 7.88
N ASN A 322 4.12 11.50 6.64
CA ASN A 322 4.90 11.97 5.49
C ASN A 322 4.53 13.40 5.09
N GLN A 323 5.54 14.17 4.75
CA GLN A 323 5.38 15.54 4.27
C GLN A 323 6.61 15.97 3.48
N VAL A 324 6.47 17.10 2.78
CA VAL A 324 7.52 17.64 1.92
C VAL A 324 8.89 17.74 2.63
N LYS A 325 8.91 18.24 3.88
CA LYS A 325 10.17 18.47 4.62
C LYS A 325 10.88 17.21 5.11
N ASN A 326 10.20 16.09 5.27
CA ASN A 326 10.85 14.83 5.64
C ASN A 326 11.01 13.87 4.46
N THR A 327 10.34 14.13 3.33
CA THR A 327 10.43 13.29 2.13
C THR A 327 11.48 13.80 1.15
N VAL A 328 11.50 15.10 0.84
CA VAL A 328 12.46 15.67 -0.12
C VAL A 328 13.92 15.41 0.28
N PRO A 329 14.34 15.58 1.56
CA PRO A 329 15.70 15.25 1.96
C PRO A 329 16.08 13.78 1.74
N VAL A 330 15.14 12.84 1.90
CA VAL A 330 15.36 11.42 1.64
C VAL A 330 15.57 11.19 0.14
N LEU A 331 14.75 11.79 -0.72
CA LEU A 331 14.90 11.72 -2.18
C LEU A 331 16.25 12.28 -2.64
N VAL A 332 16.67 13.44 -2.10
CA VAL A 332 17.99 14.01 -2.39
C VAL A 332 19.11 13.09 -1.90
N GLY A 333 18.96 12.48 -0.72
CA GLY A 333 19.90 11.50 -0.19
C GLY A 333 20.06 10.28 -1.11
N ILE A 334 18.97 9.78 -1.69
CA ILE A 334 19.01 8.68 -2.68
C ILE A 334 19.80 9.11 -3.92
N MET A 335 19.53 10.29 -4.48
CA MET A 335 20.26 10.81 -5.64
C MET A 335 21.76 10.92 -5.37
N ILE A 336 22.14 11.43 -4.19
CA ILE A 336 23.55 11.52 -3.76
C ILE A 336 24.14 10.11 -3.64
N GLY A 337 23.43 9.17 -3.02
CA GLY A 337 23.88 7.78 -2.87
C GLY A 337 24.12 7.09 -4.21
N CYS A 338 23.18 7.22 -5.16
CA CYS A 338 23.32 6.71 -6.53
C CYS A 338 24.52 7.35 -7.24
N TYR A 339 24.68 8.67 -7.15
CA TYR A 339 25.83 9.37 -7.73
C TYR A 339 27.17 8.88 -7.17
N LEU A 340 27.26 8.65 -5.85
CA LEU A 340 28.48 8.18 -5.20
C LEU A 340 28.81 6.71 -5.50
N THR A 341 27.79 5.88 -5.73
CA THR A 341 27.94 4.42 -5.97
C THR A 341 27.99 4.06 -7.45
N GLY A 342 27.65 4.98 -8.35
CA GLY A 342 27.52 4.73 -9.78
C GLY A 342 26.28 3.91 -10.16
N VAL A 343 25.38 3.66 -9.21
CA VAL A 343 24.10 2.99 -9.47
C VAL A 343 23.17 3.95 -10.19
N ASP A 344 22.52 3.47 -11.26
CA ASP A 344 21.55 4.26 -12.02
C ASP A 344 20.34 4.63 -11.15
N VAL A 345 20.04 5.93 -11.07
CA VAL A 345 18.90 6.48 -10.31
C VAL A 345 17.56 6.04 -10.92
N ALA A 346 17.53 5.74 -12.21
CA ALA A 346 16.34 5.25 -12.90
C ALA A 346 16.11 3.73 -12.70
N SER A 347 17.08 3.02 -12.12
CA SER A 347 16.96 1.59 -11.93
C SER A 347 15.87 1.24 -10.92
N THR A 348 15.06 0.25 -11.28
CA THR A 348 14.05 -0.36 -10.40
C THR A 348 14.51 -1.67 -9.78
N SER A 349 15.76 -2.06 -10.02
CA SER A 349 16.34 -3.35 -9.61
C SER A 349 17.20 -3.27 -8.36
N ALA A 350 17.13 -2.18 -7.59
CA ALA A 350 17.99 -1.92 -6.44
C ALA A 350 17.50 -2.58 -5.15
#